data_AF-A0A8T3ZHL5-F1
#
_entry.id   AF-A0A8T3ZHL5-F1
#
_cell.length_a   1.000
_cell.length_b   1.000
_cell.length_c   1.000
_cell.angle_alpha   90.00
_cell.angle_beta   90.00
_cell.angle_gamma   90.00
#
_symmetry.space_group_name_H-M   'P 1'
#
loop_
_entity.id
_entity.type
_entity.pdbx_description
1 polymer ?
#
loop_
_entity_poly.entity_id
_entity_poly.type
_entity_poly.pdbx_seq_one_letter_code
_entity_poly.pdbx_strand_id
1 'polypeptide(L)' 'MIKLARAIMVSDQVYLELTELKRPGESYTEVIDRFISKKSSAKSIMDFAGAWKSLNENTTKDIEESVKKARKNWRAVPKW' A
#
# COMPACT_ATOMS: atom_id res chain seq x y z
N MET A 1 23.60 -6.48 7.27
CA MET A 1 22.19 -6.59 7.74
C MET A 1 21.65 -7.89 7.17
N ILE A 2 21.41 -8.92 7.99
CA ILE A 2 20.92 -10.22 7.52
C ILE A 2 19.43 -10.03 7.19
N LYS A 3 19.04 -10.11 5.91
CA LYS A 3 17.62 -10.16 5.52
C LYS A 3 17.07 -11.51 5.96
N LEU A 4 16.14 -11.52 6.91
CA LEU A 4 15.37 -12.70 7.28
C LEU A 4 14.53 -13.14 6.07
N ALA A 5 14.90 -14.26 5.46
CA ALA A 5 14.11 -14.89 4.41
C ALA A 5 12.96 -15.67 5.04
N ARG A 6 11.74 -15.45 4.56
CA ARG A 6 10.55 -16.24 4.91
C ARG A 6 10.01 -16.87 3.63
N ALA A 7 9.65 -18.15 3.71
CA ALA A 7 8.99 -18.84 2.61
C ALA A 7 7.48 -18.69 2.71
N ILE A 8 6.83 -18.46 1.58
CA ILE A 8 5.37 -18.53 1.44
C ILE A 8 5.07 -19.54 0.34
N MET A 9 4.01 -20.33 0.52
CA MET A 9 3.48 -21.18 -0.54
C MET A 9 2.35 -20.44 -1.23
N VAL A 10 2.29 -20.54 -2.56
CA VAL A 10 1.25 -19.95 -3.41
C VAL A 10 0.73 -21.03 -4.35
N SER A 11 -0.44 -20.83 -4.93
CA SER A 11 -0.93 -21.72 -5.99
C SER A 11 -0.09 -21.55 -7.26
N ASP A 12 -0.10 -22.59 -8.11
CA ASP A 12 0.60 -22.56 -9.40
C ASP A 12 0.13 -21.40 -10.27
N GLN A 13 -1.18 -21.12 -10.27
CA GLN A 13 -1.77 -20.00 -10.99
C GLN A 13 -1.15 -18.67 -10.56
N VAL A 14 -1.00 -18.43 -9.25
CA VAL A 14 -0.40 -17.18 -8.74
C VAL A 14 1.09 -17.11 -9.09
N TYR A 15 1.79 -18.24 -9.07
CA TYR A 15 3.20 -18.28 -9.48
C TYR A 15 3.38 -17.90 -10.96
N LEU A 16 2.51 -18.40 -11.84
CA LEU A 16 2.52 -18.06 -13.27
C LEU A 16 2.25 -16.56 -13.49
N GLU A 17 1.23 -16.01 -12.82
CA GLU A 17 0.91 -14.58 -12.88
C GLU A 17 2.10 -13.71 -12.41
N LEU A 18 2.76 -14.10 -11.31
CA LEU A 18 3.95 -13.40 -10.83
C LEU A 18 5.11 -13.47 -11.82
N THR A 19 5.23 -14.57 -12.55
CA THR A 19 6.27 -14.78 -13.57
C THR A 19 6.04 -13.87 -14.77
N GLU A 20 4.81 -13.77 -15.25
CA GLU A 20 4.45 -12.87 -16.36
C GLU A 20 4.66 -11.39 -16.01
N LEU A 21 4.43 -11.02 -14.75
CA LEU A 21 4.59 -9.65 -14.25
C LEU A 21 6.04 -9.27 -13.92
N LYS A 22 6.95 -10.24 -13.88
CA LYS A 22 8.35 -10.03 -13.48
C LYS A 22 9.14 -9.35 -14.59
N ARG A 23 9.87 -8.30 -14.24
CA ARG A 23 10.76 -7.60 -15.18
C ARG A 23 12.13 -8.29 -15.28
N PRO A 24 12.90 -8.07 -16.37
CA PRO A 24 14.26 -8.59 -16.47
C PRO A 24 15.12 -8.18 -15.27
N GLY A 25 15.74 -9.15 -14.61
CA GLY A 25 16.59 -8.93 -13.43
C GLY A 25 15.84 -8.73 -12.10
N GLU A 26 14.50 -8.70 -12.10
CA GLU A 26 13.70 -8.47 -10.89
C GLU A 26 13.46 -9.77 -10.10
N SER A 27 13.45 -9.69 -8.77
CA SER A 27 13.08 -10.81 -7.89
C SER A 27 11.58 -10.86 -7.63
N TYR A 28 11.04 -12.03 -7.27
CA TYR A 28 9.63 -12.14 -6.88
C TYR A 28 9.29 -11.29 -5.66
N THR A 29 10.23 -11.10 -4.73
CA THR A 29 10.08 -10.18 -3.61
C THR A 29 9.85 -8.74 -4.08
N GLU A 30 10.62 -8.27 -5.07
CA GLU A 30 10.45 -6.92 -5.64
C GLU A 30 9.15 -6.78 -6.43
N VAL A 31 8.73 -7.82 -7.16
CA VAL A 31 7.42 -7.85 -7.82
C VAL A 31 6.32 -7.69 -6.77
N ILE A 32 6.32 -8.50 -5.73
CA ILE A 32 5.32 -8.46 -4.66
C ILE A 32 5.32 -7.07 -3.99
N ASP A 33 6.50 -6.52 -3.66
CA ASP A 33 6.61 -5.22 -3.01
C ASP A 33 6.06 -4.09 -3.90
N ARG A 34 6.29 -4.14 -5.21
CA ARG A 34 5.73 -3.18 -6.18
C ARG A 34 4.20 -3.20 -6.21
N PHE A 35 3.58 -4.36 -6.05
CA PHE A 35 2.12 -4.47 -6.03
C PHE A 35 1.53 -4.14 -4.66
N ILE A 36 2.20 -4.51 -3.57
CA ILE A 36 1.77 -4.19 -2.21
C ILE A 36 1.92 -2.70 -1.93
N SER A 37 3.00 -2.06 -2.37
CA SER A 37 3.20 -0.61 -2.24
C SER A 37 2.15 0.18 -3.03
N LYS A 38 1.79 -0.26 -4.25
CA LYS A 38 0.64 0.28 -5.00
C LYS A 38 -0.71 0.11 -4.31
N LYS A 39 -0.91 -0.96 -3.53
CA LYS A 39 -2.13 -1.16 -2.72
C LYS A 39 -2.10 -0.39 -1.40
N SER A 40 -0.92 -0.17 -0.82
CA SER A 40 -0.70 0.64 0.38
C SER A 40 -0.70 2.15 0.10
N SER A 41 -0.55 2.56 -1.17
CA SER A 41 -1.02 3.86 -1.63
C SER A 41 -2.54 3.82 -1.75
N ALA A 42 -3.24 3.69 -0.62
CA ALA A 42 -4.41 4.51 -0.45
C ALA A 42 -3.87 5.94 -0.56
N LYS A 43 -3.84 6.49 -1.80
CA LYS A 43 -3.20 7.75 -2.21
C LYS A 43 -3.07 8.63 -0.99
N SER A 44 -1.83 8.98 -0.63
CA SER A 44 -1.66 9.90 0.49
C SER A 44 -2.51 11.12 0.16
N ILE A 45 -3.24 11.66 1.12
CA ILE A 45 -4.05 12.87 0.86
C ILE A 45 -3.14 13.99 0.33
N MET A 46 -1.83 13.90 0.65
CA MET A 46 -0.75 14.74 0.14
C MET A 46 -0.50 14.63 -1.36
N ASP A 47 -0.91 13.55 -2.03
CA ASP A 47 -0.85 13.45 -3.50
C ASP A 47 -1.86 14.41 -4.17
N PHE A 48 -2.80 14.95 -3.39
CA PHE A 48 -3.71 16.03 -3.81
C PHE A 48 -3.23 17.43 -3.39
N ALA A 49 -1.98 17.61 -2.95
CA ALA A 49 -1.47 18.87 -2.38
C ALA A 49 -1.75 20.15 -3.20
N GLY A 50 -1.92 20.05 -4.52
CA GLY A 50 -2.33 21.17 -5.38
C GLY A 50 -3.74 21.71 -5.08
N ALA A 51 -4.66 20.87 -4.60
CA ALA A 51 -6.04 21.24 -4.25
C ALA A 51 -6.18 21.81 -2.82
N TRP A 52 -5.13 21.73 -2.00
CA TRP A 52 -5.17 22.09 -0.57
C TRP A 52 -4.50 23.42 -0.24
N LYS A 53 -3.92 24.12 -1.23
CA LYS A 53 -3.23 25.40 -1.04
C LYS A 53 -4.09 26.50 -0.39
N SER A 54 -5.42 26.36 -0.42
CA SER A 54 -6.38 27.30 0.19
C SER A 54 -6.79 26.93 1.62
N LEU A 55 -6.36 25.78 2.14
CA LEU A 55 -6.73 25.31 3.48
C LEU A 55 -5.65 25.67 4.49
N ASN A 56 -6.08 26.15 5.66
CA ASN A 56 -5.18 26.46 6.77
C ASN A 56 -4.49 25.18 7.29
N GLU A 57 -3.27 25.31 7.80
CA GLU A 57 -2.45 24.21 8.32
C GLU A 57 -3.19 23.39 9.39
N ASN A 58 -3.96 24.05 10.26
CA ASN A 58 -4.75 23.39 11.30
C ASN A 58 -5.84 22.49 10.70
N THR A 59 -6.55 22.98 9.67
CA THR A 59 -7.60 22.22 8.97
C THR A 59 -7.03 20.99 8.25
N THR A 60 -5.80 21.09 7.76
CA THR A 60 -5.12 19.97 7.09
C THR A 60 -4.78 18.85 8.06
N LYS A 61 -4.29 19.20 9.26
CA LYS A 61 -3.98 18.24 10.33
C LYS A 61 -5.23 17.53 10.84
N ASP A 62 -6.33 18.26 11.03
CA ASP A 62 -7.59 17.69 11.49
C ASP A 62 -8.18 16.67 10.51
N ILE A 63 -8.06 16.93 9.21
CA ILE A 63 -8.54 16.00 8.18
C ILE A 63 -7.63 14.77 8.11
N GLU A 64 -6.32 14.93 8.23
CA GLU A 64 -5.38 13.81 8.26
C GLU A 64 -5.66 12.87 9.45
N GLU A 65 -5.88 13.42 10.64
CA GLU A 65 -6.24 12.63 11.82
C GLU A 65 -7.59 11.91 11.66
N SER A 66 -8.58 12.59 11.09
CA SER A 66 -9.91 12.04 10.85
C SER A 66 -9.86 10.85 9.88
N VAL A 67 -9.08 10.98 8.80
CA VAL A 67 -8.87 9.89 7.83
C VAL A 67 -8.12 8.73 8.46
N LYS A 68 -7.12 9.01 9.31
CA LYS A 68 -6.36 7.97 10.03
C LYS A 68 -7.25 7.18 10.98
N LYS A 69 -8.13 7.85 11.73
CA LYS A 69 -9.12 7.21 12.62
C LYS A 69 -10.12 6.36 11.83
N ALA A 70 -10.68 6.89 10.74
CA ALA A 70 -11.62 6.16 9.89
C ALA A 70 -11.01 4.89 9.28
N ARG A 71 -9.75 4.97 8.80
CA ARG A 71 -9.02 3.80 8.28
C ARG A 71 -8.76 2.72 9.34
N LYS A 72 -8.45 3.12 10.58
CA LYS A 72 -8.26 2.18 11.69
C LYS A 72 -9.55 1.45 12.02
N ASN A 73 -10.67 2.16 12.07
CA ASN A 73 -11.98 1.58 12.33
C ASN A 73 -12.45 0.66 11.19
N TRP A 74 -12.22 1.04 9.92
CA TRP A 74 -12.59 0.21 8.76
C TRP A 74 -11.84 -1.14 8.71
N ARG A 75 -10.57 -1.17 9.13
CA ARG A 75 -9.78 -2.41 9.21
C ARG A 75 -10.20 -3.33 10.38
N ALA A 76 -10.94 -2.80 11.35
CA ALA A 76 -11.45 -3.55 12.50
C ALA A 76 -12.84 -4.15 12.27
N VAL A 77 -13.51 -3.82 11.15
CA VAL A 77 -14.80 -4.41 10.80
C VAL A 77 -14.59 -5.84 10.30
N PRO A 78 -15.23 -6.86 10.91
CA PRO A 78 -15.14 -8.24 10.45
C PRO A 78 -15.70 -8.34 9.03
N LYS A 79 -14.90 -8.90 8.12
CA LYS A 79 -15.38 -9.28 6.79
C LYS A 79 -15.97 -10.67 6.91
N TRP A 80 -17.29 -10.75 6.89
CA TRP A 80 -18.04 -11.98 6.73
C TRP A 80 -17.89 -12.51 5.30
#